data_AF-A0A9Y1ZAM7-F1
#
_entry.id   AF-A0A9Y1ZAM7-F1
#
_cell.length_a   1.000
_cell.length_b   1.000
_cell.length_c   1.000
_cell.angle_alpha   90.00
_cell.angle_beta   90.00
_cell.angle_gamma   90.00
#
_symmetry.space_group_name_H-M   'P 1'
#
loop_
_entity.id
_entity.type
_entity.pdbx_description
1 polymer ?
#
loop_
_entity_poly.entity_id
_entity_poly.type
_entity_poly.pdbx_seq_one_letter_code
_entity_poly.pdbx_strand_id
1 'polypeptide(L)'
;MIDEVDAFLDEIGFDPETSVLTRRQAQVLALRRQGVSQAEIASELGTSRANVSSIEGSARDNLEKARETVAFAEALRAPVQVRIPEGTDLYEVPQEIYDACDEAGVKVGHSAPELMKMISDAAGGAVTGRQVVADVVIGVTSDGIVRVRRPESDAESD
;
A
#
# COMPACT_ATOMS: atom_id res chain seq x y z
N MET A 1 3.70 -18.99 26.25
CA MET A 1 4.08 -18.30 25.00
C MET A 1 3.17 -17.12 24.73
N ILE A 2 1.86 -17.28 24.89
CA ILE A 2 0.90 -16.20 24.63
C ILE A 2 1.06 -15.00 25.59
N ASP A 3 1.32 -15.27 26.88
CA ASP A 3 1.51 -14.21 27.88
C ASP A 3 2.76 -13.35 27.59
N GLU A 4 3.83 -13.98 27.09
CA GLU A 4 5.05 -13.28 26.66
C GLU A 4 4.79 -12.40 25.44
N VAL A 5 3.96 -12.87 24.51
CA VAL A 5 3.52 -12.07 23.36
C VAL A 5 2.63 -10.92 23.80
N ASP A 6 1.72 -11.13 24.74
CA ASP A 6 0.89 -10.06 25.27
C ASP A 6 1.73 -8.99 25.96
N ALA A 7 2.70 -9.39 26.78
CA ALA A 7 3.62 -8.45 27.41
C ALA A 7 4.44 -7.66 26.37
N PHE A 8 4.91 -8.33 25.31
CA PHE A 8 5.59 -7.67 24.20
C PHE A 8 4.68 -6.69 23.45
N LEU A 9 3.41 -7.05 23.20
CA LEU A 9 2.45 -6.17 22.55
C LEU A 9 2.18 -4.91 23.39
N ASP A 10 2.06 -5.05 24.71
CA ASP A 10 1.93 -3.91 25.62
C ASP A 10 3.20 -3.05 25.63
N GLU A 11 4.39 -3.67 25.64
CA GLU A 11 5.69 -2.97 25.61
C GLU A 11 5.85 -2.09 24.36
N ILE A 12 5.40 -2.57 23.19
CA ILE A 12 5.45 -1.80 21.94
C ILE A 12 4.25 -0.83 21.79
N GLY A 13 3.38 -0.74 22.80
CA GLY A 13 2.26 0.19 22.84
C GLY A 13 1.10 -0.19 21.91
N PHE A 14 0.87 -1.49 21.68
CA PHE A 14 -0.29 -1.94 20.92
C PHE A 14 -1.58 -1.74 21.73
N ASP A 15 -2.50 -0.94 21.18
CA ASP A 15 -3.84 -0.74 21.74
C ASP A 15 -4.93 -1.18 20.73
N PRO A 16 -5.74 -2.20 21.05
CA PRO A 16 -6.81 -2.66 20.17
C PRO A 16 -7.94 -1.64 19.97
N GLU A 17 -8.11 -0.65 20.85
CA GLU A 17 -9.16 0.37 20.73
C GLU A 17 -8.83 1.42 19.64
N THR A 18 -7.55 1.57 19.31
CA THR A 18 -7.08 2.53 18.29
C THR A 18 -6.51 1.84 17.05
N SER A 19 -6.60 0.52 16.98
CA SER A 19 -6.06 -0.31 15.91
C SER A 19 -7.15 -0.93 15.06
N VAL A 20 -6.83 -1.18 13.78
CA VAL A 20 -7.66 -2.03 12.91
C VAL A 20 -7.53 -3.52 13.25
N LEU A 21 -6.57 -3.88 14.10
CA LEU A 21 -6.35 -5.25 14.56
C LEU A 21 -6.95 -5.44 15.94
N THR A 22 -7.62 -6.57 16.13
CA THR A 22 -7.93 -7.04 17.48
C THR A 22 -6.66 -7.53 18.17
N ARG A 23 -6.66 -7.59 19.50
CA ARG A 23 -5.54 -8.15 20.27
C ARG A 23 -5.21 -9.58 19.86
N ARG A 24 -6.24 -10.39 19.57
CA ARG A 24 -6.07 -11.77 19.08
C ARG A 24 -5.38 -11.84 17.72
N GLN A 25 -5.70 -10.93 16.81
CA GLN A 25 -5.04 -10.84 15.50
C GLN A 25 -3.57 -10.42 15.65
N ALA A 26 -3.28 -9.44 16.51
CA ALA A 26 -1.92 -9.00 16.79
C ALA A 26 -1.06 -10.12 17.39
N GLN A 27 -1.60 -10.88 18.36
CA GLN A 27 -0.96 -12.07 18.93
C GLN A 27 -0.58 -13.09 17.85
N VAL A 28 -1.54 -13.44 16.99
CA VAL A 28 -1.31 -14.41 15.90
C VAL A 28 -0.23 -13.91 14.93
N LEU A 29 -0.26 -12.63 14.53
CA LEU A 29 0.78 -12.07 13.66
C LEU A 29 2.17 -12.07 14.30
N ALA A 30 2.28 -11.73 15.58
CA ALA A 30 3.54 -11.73 16.31
C ALA A 30 4.16 -13.13 16.37
N LEU A 31 3.37 -14.14 16.75
CA LEU A 31 3.80 -15.54 16.78
C LEU A 31 4.19 -16.06 15.41
N ARG A 32 3.43 -15.72 14.37
CA ARG A 32 3.75 -16.11 12.99
C ARG A 32 5.04 -15.48 12.50
N ARG A 33 5.35 -14.23 12.89
CA ARG A 33 6.63 -13.57 12.59
C ARG A 33 7.82 -14.27 13.26
N GLN A 34 7.61 -14.88 14.43
CA GLN A 34 8.60 -15.69 15.13
C GLN A 34 8.73 -17.12 14.57
N GLY A 35 7.95 -17.47 13.54
CA GLY A 35 8.00 -18.77 12.88
C GLY A 35 7.11 -19.86 13.50
N VAL A 36 6.36 -19.54 14.56
CA VAL A 36 5.47 -20.51 15.24
C VAL A 36 4.36 -20.97 14.28
N SER A 37 4.09 -22.27 14.22
CA SER A 37 3.09 -22.81 13.29
C SER A 37 1.65 -22.50 13.75
N GLN A 38 0.70 -22.47 12.81
CA GLN A 38 -0.73 -22.28 13.15
C GLN A 38 -1.25 -23.36 14.10
N ALA A 39 -0.70 -24.58 14.05
CA ALA A 39 -1.12 -25.68 14.91
C ALA A 39 -0.64 -25.49 16.36
N GLU A 40 0.60 -25.01 16.55
CA GLU A 40 1.13 -24.65 17.87
C GLU A 40 0.38 -23.45 18.45
N ILE A 41 0.14 -22.43 17.63
CA ILE A 41 -0.68 -21.27 18.03
C ILE A 41 -2.08 -21.75 18.44
N ALA A 42 -2.72 -22.62 17.67
CA ALA A 42 -4.04 -23.15 18.02
C ALA A 42 -4.05 -23.87 19.37
N SER A 43 -3.01 -24.64 19.66
CA SER A 43 -2.84 -25.35 20.93
C SER A 43 -2.68 -24.38 22.11
N GLU A 44 -1.80 -23.38 21.96
CA GLU A 44 -1.58 -22.34 22.98
C GLU A 44 -2.85 -21.51 23.23
N LEU A 45 -3.60 -21.24 22.17
CA LEU A 45 -4.79 -20.39 22.20
C LEU A 45 -6.08 -21.13 22.58
N GLY A 46 -6.02 -22.45 22.78
CA GLY A 46 -7.19 -23.27 23.12
C GLY A 46 -8.27 -23.29 22.03
N THR A 47 -7.88 -23.27 20.76
CA THR A 47 -8.79 -23.16 19.60
C THR A 47 -8.39 -24.10 18.47
N SER A 48 -9.20 -24.18 17.40
CA SER A 48 -8.86 -24.95 16.20
C SER A 48 -7.81 -24.25 15.30
N ARG A 49 -7.01 -25.03 14.59
CA ARG A 49 -6.10 -24.54 13.52
C ARG A 49 -6.85 -23.76 12.44
N ALA A 50 -8.07 -24.19 12.10
CA ALA A 50 -8.92 -23.50 11.13
C ALA A 50 -9.29 -22.09 11.61
N ASN A 51 -9.63 -21.93 12.90
CA ASN A 51 -9.89 -20.61 13.47
C ASN A 51 -8.64 -19.73 13.46
N VAL A 52 -7.46 -20.26 13.81
CA VAL A 52 -6.19 -19.51 13.71
C VAL A 52 -5.92 -19.07 12.28
N SER A 53 -6.12 -19.95 11.30
CA SER A 53 -5.96 -19.60 9.89
C SER A 53 -6.90 -18.47 9.47
N SER A 54 -8.15 -18.49 9.93
CA SER A 54 -9.11 -17.41 9.68
C SER A 54 -8.65 -16.09 10.30
N ILE A 55 -8.23 -16.12 11.57
CA ILE A 55 -7.74 -14.94 12.30
C ILE A 55 -6.51 -14.35 11.59
N GLU A 56 -5.55 -15.19 11.20
CA GLU A 56 -4.33 -14.76 10.51
C GLU A 56 -4.63 -14.14 9.14
N GLY A 57 -5.57 -14.72 8.38
CA GLY A 57 -6.04 -14.18 7.10
C GLY A 57 -6.65 -12.80 7.29
N SER A 58 -7.65 -12.67 8.16
CA SER A 58 -8.29 -11.38 8.44
C SER A 58 -7.32 -10.33 8.99
N ALA A 59 -6.32 -10.74 9.78
CA ALA A 59 -5.29 -9.83 10.27
C ALA A 59 -4.42 -9.27 9.14
N ARG A 60 -4.05 -10.11 8.16
CA ARG A 60 -3.28 -9.66 6.98
C ARG A 60 -4.10 -8.74 6.09
N ASP A 61 -5.35 -9.09 5.83
CA ASP A 61 -6.26 -8.27 5.03
C ASP A 61 -6.46 -6.89 5.66
N ASN A 62 -6.62 -6.82 7.00
CA ASN A 62 -6.73 -5.56 7.71
C ASN A 62 -5.45 -4.71 7.60
N LEU A 63 -4.26 -5.34 7.69
CA LEU A 63 -2.99 -4.63 7.49
C LEU A 63 -2.84 -4.11 6.06
N GLU A 64 -3.22 -4.90 5.06
CA GLU A 64 -3.19 -4.48 3.66
C GLU A 64 -4.09 -3.27 3.42
N LYS A 65 -5.35 -3.35 3.87
CA LYS A 65 -6.32 -2.24 3.77
C LYS A 65 -5.87 -0.99 4.52
N ALA A 66 -5.32 -1.13 5.72
CA ALA A 66 -4.82 0.01 6.48
C ALA A 66 -3.63 0.69 5.78
N ARG A 67 -2.71 -0.09 5.20
CA ARG A 67 -1.61 0.46 4.38
C ARG A 67 -2.14 1.22 3.17
N GLU A 68 -3.13 0.68 2.44
CA GLU A 68 -3.73 1.40 1.32
C GLU A 68 -4.48 2.66 1.79
N THR A 69 -5.13 2.62 2.96
CA THR A 69 -5.83 3.79 3.52
C THR A 69 -4.85 4.92 3.83
N VAL A 70 -3.73 4.61 4.49
CA VAL A 70 -2.66 5.58 4.73
C VAL A 70 -2.09 6.07 3.40
N ALA A 71 -1.84 5.15 2.48
CA ALA A 71 -1.32 5.49 1.16
C ALA A 71 -2.24 6.45 0.38
N PHE A 72 -3.55 6.25 0.49
CA PHE A 72 -4.57 7.10 -0.09
C PHE A 72 -4.65 8.46 0.59
N ALA A 73 -4.61 8.51 1.92
CA ALA A 73 -4.57 9.76 2.66
C ALA A 73 -3.30 10.58 2.34
N GLU A 74 -2.15 9.93 2.20
CA GLU A 74 -0.91 10.54 1.72
C GLU A 74 -1.04 11.05 0.30
N ALA A 75 -1.67 10.30 -0.61
CA ALA A 75 -1.89 10.75 -1.99
C ALA A 75 -2.86 11.94 -2.09
N LEU A 76 -3.86 12.02 -1.22
CA LEU A 76 -4.73 13.21 -1.12
C LEU A 76 -3.98 14.44 -0.61
N ARG A 77 -2.99 14.21 0.26
CA ARG A 77 -2.10 15.25 0.80
C ARG A 77 -0.85 15.43 -0.03
N ALA A 78 -0.69 14.66 -1.11
CA ALA A 78 0.47 14.72 -1.97
C ALA A 78 0.51 16.13 -2.52
N PRO A 79 1.58 16.90 -2.24
CA PRO A 79 1.69 18.26 -2.74
C PRO A 79 1.74 18.28 -4.28
N VAL A 80 1.98 17.12 -4.91
CA VAL A 80 2.08 16.94 -6.35
C VAL A 80 1.12 15.84 -6.81
N GLN A 81 0.18 16.21 -7.68
CA GLN A 81 -0.61 15.29 -8.47
C GLN A 81 -0.47 15.68 -9.95
N VAL A 82 0.13 14.80 -10.74
CA VAL A 82 0.29 15.00 -12.18
C VAL A 82 -0.69 14.09 -12.90
N ARG A 83 -1.63 14.69 -13.64
CA ARG A 83 -2.50 13.95 -14.55
C ARG A 83 -1.78 13.79 -15.88
N ILE A 84 -1.56 12.55 -16.28
CA ILE A 84 -1.00 12.18 -17.58
C ILE A 84 -2.16 11.76 -18.47
N PRO A 85 -2.53 12.57 -19.47
CA PRO A 85 -3.65 12.27 -20.35
C PRO A 85 -3.35 11.09 -21.30
N GLU A 86 -4.41 10.46 -21.78
CA GLU A 86 -4.32 9.56 -22.93
C GLU A 86 -3.59 10.24 -24.11
N GLY A 87 -2.70 9.49 -24.75
CA GLY A 87 -1.89 9.95 -25.88
C GLY A 87 -0.52 10.48 -25.49
N THR A 88 -0.25 10.72 -24.20
CA THR A 88 1.09 11.14 -23.76
C THR A 88 2.13 10.05 -24.02
N ASP A 89 3.31 10.49 -24.47
CA ASP A 89 4.48 9.66 -24.64
C ASP A 89 5.10 9.35 -23.28
N LEU A 90 5.31 8.07 -22.96
CA LEU A 90 5.85 7.66 -21.66
C LEU A 90 7.22 8.29 -21.36
N TYR A 91 7.97 8.73 -22.38
CA TYR A 91 9.26 9.40 -22.19
C TYR A 91 9.14 10.87 -21.79
N GLU A 92 7.98 11.48 -21.99
CA GLU A 92 7.68 12.86 -21.57
C GLU A 92 7.27 12.91 -20.09
N VAL A 93 6.63 11.85 -19.61
CA VAL A 93 6.09 11.75 -18.24
C VAL A 93 7.09 12.04 -17.12
N PRO A 94 8.36 11.54 -17.14
CA PRO A 94 9.32 11.87 -16.09
C PRO A 94 9.56 13.36 -15.94
N GLN A 95 9.63 14.10 -17.05
CA GLN A 95 9.87 15.54 -17.01
C GLN A 95 8.68 16.27 -16.38
N GLU A 96 7.45 15.91 -16.73
CA GLU A 96 6.23 16.47 -16.11
C GLU A 96 6.19 16.23 -14.59
N ILE A 97 6.64 15.06 -14.14
CA ILE A 97 6.74 14.75 -12.71
C ILE A 97 7.79 15.61 -12.03
N TYR A 98 8.99 15.75 -12.60
CA TYR A 98 10.04 16.58 -12.02
C TYR A 98 9.62 18.04 -11.92
N ASP A 99 9.04 18.59 -13.00
CA ASP A 99 8.61 19.99 -13.04
C ASP A 99 7.55 20.26 -11.96
N ALA A 100 6.56 19.37 -11.82
CA ALA A 100 5.53 19.51 -10.79
C ALA A 100 6.08 19.34 -9.37
N CYS A 101 7.09 18.48 -9.17
CA CYS A 101 7.75 18.31 -7.89
C CYS A 101 8.63 19.50 -7.52
N ASP A 102 9.36 20.08 -8.48
CA ASP A 102 10.17 21.28 -8.28
C ASP A 102 9.30 22.48 -7.91
N GLU A 103 8.14 22.65 -8.56
CA GLU A 103 7.15 23.69 -8.21
C GLU A 103 6.62 23.52 -6.77
N ALA A 104 6.42 22.28 -6.34
CA ALA A 104 5.95 21.95 -4.99
C ALA A 104 7.07 21.86 -3.93
N GLY A 105 8.34 22.03 -4.30
CA GLY A 105 9.49 21.90 -3.41
C GLY A 105 9.74 20.47 -2.91
N VAL A 106 9.31 19.45 -3.67
CA VAL A 106 9.49 18.03 -3.36
C VAL A 106 10.66 17.46 -4.15
N LYS A 107 11.53 16.68 -3.49
CA LYS A 107 12.58 15.94 -4.20
C LYS A 107 12.07 14.59 -4.65
N VAL A 108 12.13 14.33 -5.96
CA VAL A 108 11.85 13.02 -6.51
C VAL A 108 13.05 12.10 -6.29
N GLY A 109 12.86 11.01 -5.56
CA GLY A 109 13.91 10.04 -5.22
C GLY A 109 14.22 9.02 -6.31
N HIS A 110 13.61 9.16 -7.48
CA HIS A 110 13.67 8.19 -8.57
C HIS A 110 14.23 8.82 -9.84
N SER A 111 15.06 8.05 -10.56
CA SER A 111 15.54 8.40 -11.90
C SER A 111 14.44 8.22 -12.96
N ALA A 112 14.61 8.85 -14.12
CA ALA A 112 13.62 8.76 -15.20
C ALA A 112 13.34 7.30 -15.65
N PRO A 113 14.35 6.42 -15.81
CA PRO A 113 14.12 5.00 -16.10
C PRO A 113 13.33 4.27 -15.01
N GLU A 114 13.57 4.59 -13.73
CA GLU A 114 12.82 3.98 -12.61
C GLU A 114 11.37 4.44 -12.60
N LEU A 115 11.11 5.74 -12.83
CA LEU A 115 9.76 6.28 -12.96
C LEU A 115 9.00 5.59 -14.10
N MET A 116 9.60 5.50 -15.29
CA MET A 116 8.97 4.84 -16.45
C MET A 116 8.63 3.38 -16.15
N LYS A 117 9.54 2.65 -15.49
CA LYS A 117 9.28 1.26 -15.11
C LYS A 117 8.15 1.16 -14.10
N MET A 118 8.16 1.95 -13.03
CA MET A 118 7.11 1.94 -12.01
C MET A 118 5.75 2.30 -12.61
N ILE A 119 5.70 3.28 -13.50
CA ILE A 119 4.47 3.68 -14.21
C ILE A 119 3.98 2.55 -15.09
N SER A 120 4.84 1.94 -15.91
CA SER A 120 4.44 0.80 -16.76
C SER A 120 3.92 -0.38 -15.93
N ASP A 121 4.63 -0.74 -14.85
CA ASP A 121 4.28 -1.87 -13.97
C ASP A 121 2.94 -1.62 -13.23
N ALA A 122 2.69 -0.40 -12.75
CA ALA A 122 1.49 -0.06 -11.98
C ALA A 122 0.30 0.34 -12.86
N ALA A 123 0.55 0.99 -13.99
CA ALA A 123 -0.49 1.45 -14.92
C ALA A 123 -1.10 0.29 -15.72
N GLY A 124 -0.50 -0.90 -15.75
CA GLY A 124 -1.01 -2.09 -16.44
C GLY A 124 -1.49 -1.78 -17.86
N GLY A 125 -2.76 -2.09 -18.18
CA GLY A 125 -3.32 -1.83 -19.52
C GLY A 125 -3.45 -0.37 -19.93
N ALA A 126 -3.24 0.60 -19.02
CA ALA A 126 -3.27 2.02 -19.34
C ALA A 126 -1.98 2.51 -20.02
N VAL A 127 -0.93 1.67 -20.09
CA VAL A 127 0.30 1.95 -20.83
C VAL A 127 0.57 0.79 -21.78
N THR A 128 0.68 1.07 -23.08
CA THR A 128 1.05 0.07 -24.09
C THR A 128 2.32 0.53 -24.82
N GLY A 129 3.41 -0.22 -24.60
CA GLY A 129 4.72 0.13 -25.14
C GLY A 129 5.20 1.47 -24.59
N ARG A 130 5.13 2.52 -25.41
CA ARG A 130 5.59 3.88 -25.08
C ARG A 130 4.42 4.88 -24.99
N GLN A 131 3.18 4.43 -25.09
CA GLN A 131 2.03 5.33 -25.13
C GLN A 131 1.10 5.08 -23.95
N VAL A 132 0.66 6.16 -23.32
CA VAL A 132 -0.44 6.16 -22.37
C VAL A 132 -1.73 6.04 -23.15
N VAL A 133 -2.48 4.96 -22.94
CA VAL A 133 -3.72 4.63 -23.69
C VAL A 133 -4.99 4.83 -22.87
N ALA A 134 -4.84 5.23 -21.60
CA ALA A 134 -5.91 5.70 -20.75
C ALA A 134 -5.31 6.66 -19.71
N ASP A 135 -6.09 7.63 -19.25
CA ASP A 135 -5.62 8.62 -18.26
C ASP A 135 -5.00 7.94 -17.03
N VAL A 136 -3.88 8.50 -16.57
CA VAL A 136 -3.16 8.06 -15.38
C VAL A 136 -2.92 9.26 -14.47
N VAL A 137 -3.14 9.09 -13.17
CA VAL A 137 -2.80 10.07 -12.15
C VAL A 137 -1.59 9.57 -11.38
N ILE A 138 -0.55 10.40 -11.37
CA ILE A 138 0.69 10.14 -10.64
C ILE A 138 0.73 11.07 -9.42
N GLY A 139 0.73 10.49 -8.24
CA GLY A 139 0.92 11.21 -6.98
C GLY A 139 2.35 11.08 -6.48
N VAL A 140 2.95 12.18 -6.05
CA VAL A 140 4.26 12.18 -5.38
C VAL A 140 4.10 12.74 -3.97
N THR A 141 4.39 11.90 -2.97
CA THR A 141 4.32 12.29 -1.56
C THR A 141 5.49 13.19 -1.16
N SER A 142 5.40 13.85 0.00
CA SER A 142 6.46 14.77 0.48
C SER A 142 7.81 14.10 0.72
N ASP A 143 7.84 12.78 0.94
CA ASP A 143 9.04 11.94 1.04
C ASP A 143 9.52 11.39 -0.31
N GLY A 144 8.88 11.79 -1.42
CA GLY A 144 9.29 11.44 -2.78
C GLY A 144 8.84 10.07 -3.26
N ILE A 145 7.89 9.43 -2.55
CA ILE A 145 7.29 8.16 -2.97
C ILE A 145 6.30 8.43 -4.11
N VAL A 146 6.48 7.70 -5.20
CA VAL A 146 5.64 7.81 -6.40
C VAL A 146 4.56 6.73 -6.37
N ARG A 147 3.31 7.14 -6.56
CA ARG A 147 2.16 6.23 -6.70
C ARG A 147 1.39 6.53 -7.97
N VAL A 148 0.95 5.47 -8.63
CA VAL A 148 0.28 5.53 -9.93
C VAL A 148 -1.13 5.01 -9.76
N ARG A 149 -2.12 5.80 -10.18
CA ARG A 149 -3.54 5.51 -10.05
C ARG A 149 -4.22 5.71 -11.38
N ARG A 150 -5.22 4.89 -11.68
CA ARG A 150 -6.15 5.15 -12.78
C ARG A 150 -7.36 5.87 -12.19
N PRO A 151 -7.76 7.04 -12.71
CA PRO A 151 -9.11 7.49 -12.46
C PRO A 151 -10.04 6.44 -13.08
N GLU A 152 -10.98 5.89 -12.31
CA GLU A 152 -12.03 5.05 -12.89
C GLU A 152 -12.78 5.93 -13.90
N SER A 153 -12.59 5.67 -15.19
CA SER A 153 -13.45 6.26 -16.23
C SER A 153 -14.82 5.63 -16.07
N ASP A 154 -15.84 6.46 -15.85
CA ASP A 154 -17.23 6.05 -15.68
C ASP A 154 -17.60 4.87 -16.57
N ALA A 155 -17.85 3.72 -15.94
CA ALA A 155 -18.46 2.57 -16.57
C ALA A 155 -19.96 2.83 -16.74
N GLU A 156 -20.34 3.80 -17.55
CA GLU A 156 -21.70 3.94 -18.08
C GLU A 156 -21.64 4.31 -19.56
N SER A 157 -21.74 3.29 -20.40
CA SER A 157 -22.25 3.40 -21.76
C SER A 157 -23.06 2.14 -22.02
N ASP A 158 -24.35 2.24 -21.68
CA ASP A 158 -25.42 1.36 -22.12
C ASP A 158 -26.23 2.12 -23.18
#